data_AF-A0A0S7BA83-F1
#
_entry.id   AF-A0A0S7BA83-F1
#
_cell.length_a   1.000
_cell.length_b   1.000
_cell.length_c   1.000
_cell.angle_alpha   90.00
_cell.angle_beta   90.00
_cell.angle_gamma   90.00
#
_symmetry.space_group_name_H-M   'P 1'
#
loop_
_entity.id
_entity.type
_entity.pdbx_description
1 polymer ?
#
loop_
_entity_poly.entity_id
_entity_poly.type
_entity_poly.pdbx_seq_one_letter_code
_entity_poly.pdbx_strand_id
1 'polypeptide(L)'
;MRTLKLYLVGLLLYLTFVFNLERLEWKAGIDGVGIHTFVYLLVILSVSVILLLSRARHYSIFLHLFSWSFAYFALRLTAFNDSPIFSGMDTYVTITELAILLVAIVIAYQCAQQLHKFESFIEEVYLPARDRRIRQPHTARDEINTEFIRSRRHQHPLTLVAISPTVKTDGSGIKIAVDEIQRHMVNRFITASVAKIITTEARRTDMIISQSDENGLFFVLCPETKGDDSVALAERIRAAAMEHLGISVNYGIASFPDEALTYEELAKRAEQHLHLNSDRTQAIVSTPPEDKGIAKS
;
A
#
# COMPACT_ATOMS: atom_id res chain seq x y z
N MET A 1 4.46 8.30 -3.01
CA MET A 1 4.07 9.73 -2.92
C MET A 1 4.92 10.67 -3.77
N ARG A 2 6.27 10.59 -3.77
CA ARG A 2 7.13 11.47 -4.59
C ARG A 2 6.83 11.39 -6.09
N THR A 3 6.59 10.19 -6.61
CA THR A 3 6.22 9.94 -8.01
C THR A 3 4.89 10.57 -8.39
N LEU A 4 3.83 10.39 -7.59
CA LEU A 4 2.52 11.02 -7.82
C LEU A 4 2.63 12.54 -7.87
N LYS A 5 3.36 13.15 -6.91
CA LYS A 5 3.61 14.60 -6.91
C LYS A 5 4.33 15.05 -8.19
N LEU A 6 5.34 14.29 -8.63
CA LEU A 6 6.10 14.61 -9.84
C LEU A 6 5.22 14.57 -11.10
N TYR A 7 4.35 13.56 -11.24
CA TYR A 7 3.43 13.48 -12.38
C TYR A 7 2.33 14.54 -12.34
N LEU A 8 1.80 14.85 -11.15
CA LEU A 8 0.78 15.90 -11.01
C LEU A 8 1.36 17.29 -11.32
N VAL A 9 2.54 17.59 -10.77
CA VAL A 9 3.26 18.84 -11.09
C VAL A 9 3.66 18.85 -12.56
N GLY A 10 4.14 17.73 -13.11
CA GLY A 10 4.46 17.57 -14.52
C GLY A 10 3.26 17.83 -15.43
N LEU A 11 2.09 17.28 -15.10
CA LEU A 11 0.84 17.50 -15.83
C LEU A 11 0.41 18.98 -15.77
N LEU A 12 0.48 19.60 -14.59
CA LEU A 12 0.12 21.00 -14.41
C LEU A 12 1.06 21.92 -15.20
N LEU A 13 2.38 21.69 -15.12
CA LEU A 13 3.38 22.42 -15.89
C LEU A 13 3.17 22.21 -17.39
N TYR A 14 2.88 20.98 -17.82
CA TYR A 14 2.64 20.65 -19.21
C TYR A 14 1.41 21.38 -19.75
N LEU A 15 0.27 21.31 -19.05
CA LEU A 15 -0.94 22.05 -19.45
C LEU A 15 -0.68 23.55 -19.47
N THR A 16 -0.02 24.09 -18.43
CA THR A 16 0.35 25.51 -18.39
C THR A 16 1.20 25.91 -19.61
N PHE A 17 2.18 25.09 -19.98
CA PHE A 17 3.04 25.34 -21.13
C PHE A 17 2.25 25.32 -22.44
N VAL A 18 1.46 24.27 -22.67
CA VAL A 18 0.64 24.11 -23.89
C VAL A 18 -0.34 25.27 -24.04
N PHE A 19 -1.09 25.63 -22.99
CA PHE A 19 -2.06 26.74 -23.04
C PHE A 19 -1.43 28.13 -23.15
N ASN A 20 -0.14 28.28 -22.85
CA ASN A 20 0.57 29.55 -23.04
C ASN A 20 1.38 29.59 -24.35
N LEU A 21 1.41 28.51 -25.13
CA LEU A 21 2.21 28.42 -26.34
C LEU A 21 1.74 29.41 -27.41
N GLU A 22 0.42 29.51 -27.62
CA GLU A 22 -0.21 30.49 -28.53
C GLU A 22 0.15 31.94 -28.14
N ARG A 23 0.22 32.23 -26.83
CA ARG A 23 0.61 33.55 -26.32
C ARG A 23 2.10 33.84 -26.54
N LEU A 24 2.93 32.81 -26.54
CA LEU A 24 4.36 32.92 -26.80
C LEU A 24 4.63 33.20 -28.28
N GLU A 25 3.93 32.50 -29.17
CA GLU A 25 4.02 32.67 -30.62
C GLU A 25 3.62 34.09 -31.05
N TRP A 26 2.51 34.61 -30.51
CA TRP A 26 2.10 36.00 -30.75
C TRP A 26 3.16 37.02 -30.35
N LYS A 27 3.84 36.80 -29.20
CA LYS A 27 4.91 37.69 -28.73
C LYS A 27 6.20 37.55 -29.53
N ALA A 28 6.45 36.38 -30.12
CA ALA A 28 7.63 36.10 -30.93
C ALA A 28 7.50 36.62 -32.38
N GLY A 29 6.30 37.05 -32.80
CA GLY A 29 6.05 37.55 -34.16
C GLY A 29 6.13 36.46 -35.22
N ILE A 30 5.91 35.20 -34.84
CA ILE A 30 5.90 34.05 -35.76
C ILE A 30 4.45 33.84 -36.20
N ASP A 31 4.03 34.59 -37.22
CA ASP A 31 2.70 34.43 -37.81
C ASP A 31 2.71 33.21 -38.74
N GLY A 32 2.08 32.09 -38.33
CA GLY A 32 1.84 30.96 -39.25
C GLY A 32 1.87 29.55 -38.68
N VAL A 33 2.26 29.35 -37.42
CA VAL A 33 2.25 28.01 -36.77
C VAL A 33 1.09 27.92 -35.77
N GLY A 34 -0.09 28.39 -36.15
CA GLY A 34 -1.25 28.40 -35.27
C GLY A 34 -1.76 26.98 -34.99
N ILE A 35 -1.56 26.49 -33.77
CA ILE A 35 -2.22 25.27 -33.28
C ILE A 35 -3.73 25.49 -33.29
N HIS A 36 -4.48 24.54 -33.83
CA HIS A 36 -5.93 24.70 -33.96
C HIS A 36 -6.61 24.64 -32.58
N THR A 37 -7.57 25.53 -32.34
CA THR A 37 -8.26 25.65 -31.03
C THR A 37 -8.88 24.34 -30.55
N PHE A 38 -9.37 23.50 -31.48
CA PHE A 38 -9.98 22.22 -31.14
C PHE A 38 -9.00 21.23 -30.49
N VAL A 39 -7.69 21.33 -30.76
CA VAL A 39 -6.68 20.45 -30.17
C VAL A 39 -6.58 20.67 -28.67
N TYR A 40 -6.62 21.93 -28.23
CA TYR A 40 -6.65 22.27 -26.81
C TYR A 40 -7.89 21.72 -26.10
N LEU A 41 -9.06 21.79 -26.74
CA LEU A 41 -10.27 21.18 -26.22
C LEU A 41 -10.14 19.66 -26.09
N LEU A 42 -9.53 19.02 -27.10
CA LEU A 42 -9.31 17.58 -27.13
C LEU A 42 -8.29 17.14 -26.06
N VAL A 43 -7.27 17.95 -25.79
CA VAL A 43 -6.35 17.76 -24.66
C VAL A 43 -7.09 17.85 -23.32
N ILE A 44 -7.90 18.90 -23.08
CA ILE A 44 -8.67 19.01 -21.83
C ILE A 44 -9.61 17.82 -21.66
N LEU A 45 -10.34 17.47 -22.72
CA LEU A 45 -11.32 16.39 -22.68
C LEU A 45 -10.65 15.04 -22.42
N SER A 46 -9.54 14.75 -23.11
CA SER A 46 -8.79 13.51 -22.92
C SER A 46 -8.22 13.39 -21.51
N VAL A 47 -7.58 14.44 -20.99
CA VAL A 47 -7.07 14.47 -19.61
C VAL A 47 -8.20 14.31 -18.60
N SER A 48 -9.32 15.01 -18.79
CA SER A 48 -10.48 14.93 -17.90
C SER A 48 -11.10 13.54 -17.89
N VAL A 49 -11.30 12.93 -19.06
CA VAL A 49 -11.82 11.56 -19.20
C VAL A 49 -10.91 10.55 -18.50
N ILE A 50 -9.60 10.64 -18.71
CA ILE A 50 -8.63 9.71 -18.10
C ILE A 50 -8.58 9.84 -16.58
N LEU A 51 -8.69 11.07 -16.04
CA LEU A 51 -8.65 11.31 -14.60
C LEU A 51 -9.97 10.97 -13.89
N LEU A 52 -11.10 11.42 -14.44
CA LEU A 52 -12.42 11.33 -13.80
C LEU A 52 -13.08 9.97 -13.95
N LEU A 53 -12.94 9.31 -15.12
CA LEU A 53 -13.61 8.03 -15.35
C LEU A 53 -12.75 6.90 -14.81
N SER A 54 -13.10 6.38 -13.63
CA SER A 54 -12.46 5.22 -13.01
C SER A 54 -12.38 4.01 -13.97
N ARG A 55 -13.41 3.82 -14.81
CA ARG A 55 -13.44 2.75 -15.82
C ARG A 55 -12.44 2.95 -16.96
N ALA A 56 -12.14 4.19 -17.34
CA ALA A 56 -11.16 4.49 -18.38
C ALA A 56 -9.72 4.08 -17.95
N ARG A 57 -9.48 4.02 -16.64
CA ARG A 57 -8.15 3.75 -16.05
C ARG A 57 -7.67 2.31 -16.21
N HIS A 58 -8.59 1.35 -16.36
CA HIS A 58 -8.29 -0.07 -16.44
C HIS A 58 -7.92 -0.54 -17.85
N TYR A 59 -8.15 0.29 -18.86
CA TYR A 59 -7.79 -0.03 -20.23
C TYR A 59 -6.31 0.25 -20.50
N SER A 60 -5.76 -0.48 -21.48
CA SER A 60 -4.39 -0.29 -21.95
C SER A 60 -4.20 1.12 -22.49
N ILE A 61 -3.02 1.70 -22.26
CA ILE A 61 -2.64 3.01 -22.79
C ILE A 61 -2.82 3.08 -24.32
N PHE A 62 -2.59 1.96 -25.03
CA PHE A 62 -2.76 1.90 -26.48
C PHE A 62 -4.19 2.18 -26.93
N LEU A 63 -5.20 1.80 -26.13
CA LEU A 63 -6.59 2.07 -26.46
C LEU A 63 -6.89 3.57 -26.39
N HIS A 64 -6.33 4.28 -25.40
CA HIS A 64 -6.45 5.73 -25.27
C HIS A 64 -5.71 6.47 -26.37
N LEU A 65 -4.49 6.05 -26.68
CA LEU A 65 -3.72 6.65 -27.78
C LEU A 65 -4.46 6.48 -29.10
N PHE A 66 -4.99 5.29 -29.38
CA PHE A 66 -5.72 5.02 -30.60
C PHE A 66 -7.06 5.77 -30.66
N SER A 67 -7.86 5.75 -29.59
CA SER A 67 -9.17 6.41 -29.57
C SER A 67 -9.08 7.92 -29.74
N TRP A 68 -8.14 8.57 -29.05
CA TRP A 68 -7.96 10.02 -29.13
C TRP A 68 -7.24 10.45 -30.41
N SER A 69 -6.31 9.66 -30.93
CA SER A 69 -5.73 9.91 -32.27
C SER A 69 -6.80 9.79 -33.34
N PHE A 70 -7.66 8.78 -33.26
CA PHE A 70 -8.78 8.61 -34.18
C PHE A 70 -9.77 9.79 -34.07
N ALA A 71 -10.11 10.23 -32.86
CA ALA A 71 -10.95 11.40 -32.64
C ALA A 71 -10.34 12.68 -33.23
N TYR A 72 -9.02 12.87 -33.09
CA TYR A 72 -8.29 13.97 -33.70
C TYR A 72 -8.42 13.96 -35.23
N PHE A 73 -8.10 12.83 -35.88
CA PHE A 73 -8.21 12.73 -37.34
C PHE A 73 -9.64 12.87 -37.84
N ALA A 74 -10.62 12.31 -37.12
CA ALA A 74 -12.03 12.43 -37.46
C ALA A 74 -12.49 13.90 -37.40
N LEU A 75 -12.15 14.64 -36.35
CA LEU A 75 -12.47 16.07 -36.23
C LEU A 75 -11.75 16.90 -37.30
N ARG A 76 -10.47 16.60 -37.56
CA ARG A 76 -9.69 17.28 -38.58
C ARG A 76 -10.30 17.11 -39.98
N LEU A 77 -10.71 15.91 -40.35
CA LEU A 77 -11.26 15.61 -41.67
C LEU A 77 -12.70 16.11 -41.86
N THR A 78 -13.50 16.18 -40.80
CA THR A 78 -14.94 16.49 -40.91
C THR A 78 -15.26 17.97 -40.66
N ALA A 79 -14.64 18.58 -39.65
CA ALA A 79 -15.02 19.90 -39.15
C ALA A 79 -13.99 20.99 -39.45
N PHE A 80 -12.72 20.62 -39.66
CA PHE A 80 -11.60 21.56 -39.82
C PHE A 80 -10.69 21.19 -41.00
N ASN A 81 -11.31 20.99 -42.17
CA ASN A 81 -10.62 20.61 -43.41
C ASN A 81 -10.05 21.82 -44.18
N ASP A 82 -9.67 22.87 -43.45
CA ASP A 82 -9.26 24.15 -44.05
C ASP A 82 -7.90 24.05 -44.77
N SER A 83 -7.08 23.04 -44.43
CA SER A 83 -5.79 22.75 -45.06
C SER A 83 -5.58 21.26 -45.32
N PRO A 84 -4.92 20.87 -46.43
CA PRO A 84 -4.54 19.48 -46.67
C PRO A 84 -3.55 18.99 -45.60
N ILE A 85 -3.83 17.83 -45.01
CA ILE A 85 -2.99 17.22 -43.95
C ILE A 85 -1.55 16.99 -44.42
N PHE A 86 -1.36 16.69 -45.71
CA PHE A 86 -0.08 16.30 -46.30
C PHE A 86 0.49 17.36 -47.27
N SER A 87 0.35 18.65 -46.97
CA SER A 87 0.97 19.71 -47.77
C SER A 87 1.81 20.70 -46.95
N GLY A 88 3.07 20.88 -47.35
CA GLY A 88 3.90 22.02 -46.93
C GLY A 88 4.07 22.15 -45.41
N MET A 89 3.76 23.35 -44.88
CA MET A 89 3.93 23.70 -43.47
C MET A 89 2.89 23.02 -42.56
N ASP A 90 1.71 22.71 -43.08
CA ASP A 90 0.58 22.12 -42.33
C ASP A 90 0.88 20.70 -41.82
N THR A 91 1.77 19.97 -42.49
CA THR A 91 2.25 18.66 -42.02
C THR A 91 3.03 18.79 -40.71
N TYR A 92 3.86 19.83 -40.56
CA TYR A 92 4.60 20.07 -39.32
C TYR A 92 3.66 20.49 -38.18
N VAL A 93 2.63 21.28 -38.48
CA VAL A 93 1.59 21.66 -37.51
C VAL A 93 0.85 20.41 -37.04
N THR A 94 0.41 19.56 -37.96
CA THR A 94 -0.30 18.30 -37.63
C THR A 94 0.55 17.38 -36.75
N ILE A 95 1.83 17.21 -37.07
CA ILE A 95 2.75 16.40 -36.26
C ILE A 95 2.90 16.99 -34.86
N THR A 96 2.99 18.32 -34.75
CA THR A 96 3.12 19.02 -33.46
C THR A 96 1.85 18.89 -32.62
N GLU A 97 0.68 19.09 -33.23
CA GLU A 97 -0.64 18.92 -32.60
C GLU A 97 -0.81 17.50 -32.05
N LEU A 98 -0.48 16.49 -32.86
CA LEU A 98 -0.56 15.10 -32.47
C LEU A 98 0.43 14.79 -31.34
N ALA A 99 1.67 15.28 -31.42
CA ALA A 99 2.66 15.10 -30.37
C ALA A 99 2.19 15.71 -29.03
N ILE A 100 1.61 16.92 -29.07
CA ILE A 100 1.04 17.57 -27.88
C ILE A 100 -0.09 16.72 -27.28
N LEU A 101 -0.97 16.20 -28.11
CA LEU A 101 -2.06 15.35 -27.64
C LEU A 101 -1.53 14.05 -27.02
N LEU A 102 -0.62 13.35 -27.68
CA LEU A 102 -0.08 12.07 -27.21
C LEU A 102 0.68 12.22 -25.90
N VAL A 103 1.51 13.27 -25.76
CA VAL A 103 2.23 13.55 -24.50
C VAL A 103 1.24 13.85 -23.38
N ALA A 104 0.17 14.61 -23.64
CA ALA A 104 -0.87 14.87 -22.65
C ALA A 104 -1.50 13.57 -22.15
N ILE A 105 -1.85 12.66 -23.06
CA ILE A 105 -2.45 11.36 -22.75
C ILE A 105 -1.50 10.52 -21.90
N VAL A 106 -0.22 10.43 -22.27
CA VAL A 106 0.78 9.64 -21.53
C VAL A 106 0.94 10.15 -20.09
N ILE A 107 1.11 11.46 -19.90
CA ILE A 107 1.29 12.05 -18.57
C ILE A 107 0.02 11.89 -17.73
N ALA A 108 -1.16 12.14 -18.32
CA ALA A 108 -2.45 11.98 -17.63
C ALA A 108 -2.69 10.52 -17.23
N TYR A 109 -2.37 9.57 -18.11
CA TYR A 109 -2.49 8.14 -17.83
C TYR A 109 -1.58 7.70 -16.68
N GLN A 110 -0.31 8.15 -16.69
CA GLN A 110 0.62 7.87 -15.60
C GLN A 110 0.14 8.49 -14.28
N CYS A 111 -0.36 9.73 -14.31
CA CYS A 111 -0.94 10.37 -13.14
C CYS A 111 -2.15 9.58 -12.59
N ALA A 112 -3.06 9.16 -13.47
CA ALA A 112 -4.23 8.37 -13.09
C ALA A 112 -3.86 7.03 -12.46
N GLN A 113 -2.88 6.30 -13.04
CA GLN A 113 -2.40 5.05 -12.46
C GLN A 113 -1.79 5.24 -11.07
N GLN A 114 -1.00 6.30 -10.86
CA GLN A 114 -0.41 6.57 -9.54
C GLN A 114 -1.46 6.95 -8.51
N LEU A 115 -2.51 7.67 -8.93
CA LEU A 115 -3.64 8.01 -8.07
C LEU A 115 -4.42 6.75 -7.66
N HIS A 116 -4.63 5.80 -8.57
CA HIS A 116 -5.28 4.52 -8.26
C HIS A 116 -4.48 3.66 -7.28
N LYS A 117 -3.16 3.56 -7.48
CA LYS A 117 -2.28 2.85 -6.53
C LYS A 117 -2.34 3.45 -5.13
N PHE A 118 -2.50 4.78 -5.06
CA PHE A 118 -2.67 5.47 -3.79
C PHE A 118 -4.04 5.22 -3.17
N GLU A 119 -5.11 5.24 -3.98
CA GLU A 119 -6.47 4.92 -3.56
C GLU A 119 -6.58 3.48 -3.04
N SER A 120 -6.05 2.50 -3.77
CA SER A 120 -6.03 1.09 -3.34
C SER A 120 -5.20 0.89 -2.07
N PHE A 121 -4.10 1.64 -1.93
CA PHE A 121 -3.32 1.65 -0.69
C PHE A 121 -4.12 2.24 0.47
N ILE A 122 -4.83 3.34 0.26
CA ILE A 122 -5.73 3.91 1.27
C ILE A 122 -6.82 2.91 1.64
N GLU A 123 -7.44 2.24 0.66
CA GLU A 123 -8.47 1.25 0.92
C GLU A 123 -7.91 0.10 1.76
N GLU A 124 -6.74 -0.46 1.41
CA GLU A 124 -6.09 -1.51 2.19
C GLU A 124 -5.70 -1.05 3.62
N VAL A 125 -5.29 0.21 3.80
CA VAL A 125 -4.83 0.76 5.09
C VAL A 125 -6.00 1.18 6.00
N TYR A 126 -7.02 1.84 5.44
CA TYR A 126 -8.11 2.47 6.19
C TYR A 126 -9.36 1.60 6.28
N LEU A 127 -9.59 0.77 5.27
CA LEU A 127 -10.62 -0.25 5.24
C LEU A 127 -9.91 -1.61 5.22
N PRO A 128 -9.23 -2.02 6.32
CA PRO A 128 -8.89 -3.43 6.44
C PRO A 128 -10.23 -4.14 6.27
N ALA A 129 -10.37 -4.88 5.17
CA ALA A 129 -11.53 -5.72 4.93
C ALA A 129 -11.76 -6.40 6.27
N ARG A 130 -12.87 -6.07 6.92
CA ARG A 130 -13.12 -6.44 8.31
C ARG A 130 -13.24 -7.95 8.30
N ASP A 131 -12.08 -8.60 8.36
CA ASP A 131 -11.96 -10.01 8.06
C ASP A 131 -12.72 -10.66 9.18
N ARG A 132 -13.82 -11.33 8.85
CA ARG A 132 -14.72 -11.90 9.85
C ARG A 132 -13.98 -12.88 10.77
N ARG A 133 -12.79 -13.34 10.35
CA ARG A 133 -11.89 -14.20 11.12
C ARG A 133 -11.17 -13.49 12.26
N ILE A 134 -10.98 -12.16 12.21
CA ILE A 134 -10.37 -11.39 13.31
C ILE A 134 -11.48 -10.92 14.24
N ARG A 135 -11.45 -11.43 15.47
CA ARG A 135 -12.43 -11.13 16.50
C ARG A 135 -11.90 -10.09 17.48
N GLN A 136 -12.80 -9.31 18.05
CA GLN A 136 -12.49 -8.46 19.20
C GLN A 136 -12.59 -9.30 20.48
N PRO A 137 -11.84 -9.00 21.56
CA PRO A 137 -11.72 -9.90 22.70
C PRO A 137 -13.07 -10.14 23.37
N HIS A 138 -13.91 -9.11 23.45
CA HIS A 138 -15.26 -9.19 24.01
C HIS A 138 -16.20 -10.10 23.20
N THR A 139 -16.07 -10.12 21.87
CA THR A 139 -16.87 -11.00 20.99
C THR A 139 -16.40 -12.44 20.98
N ALA A 140 -15.11 -12.69 21.28
CA ALA A 140 -14.50 -14.01 21.24
C ALA A 140 -14.70 -14.82 22.52
N ARG A 141 -15.16 -14.20 23.63
CA ARG A 141 -15.21 -14.84 24.96
C ARG A 141 -15.92 -16.19 24.99
N ASP A 142 -17.09 -16.28 24.36
CA ASP A 142 -17.89 -17.51 24.38
C ASP A 142 -17.22 -18.63 23.57
N GLU A 143 -16.61 -18.28 22.43
CA GLU A 143 -15.84 -19.20 21.59
C GLU A 143 -14.58 -19.70 22.33
N ILE A 144 -13.82 -18.79 22.96
CA ILE A 144 -12.65 -19.12 23.80
C ILE A 144 -13.05 -20.08 24.92
N ASN A 145 -14.09 -19.74 25.67
CA ASN A 145 -14.57 -20.58 26.79
C ASN A 145 -14.99 -21.97 26.31
N THR A 146 -15.63 -22.04 25.14
CA THR A 146 -16.01 -23.31 24.52
C THR A 146 -14.80 -24.17 24.22
N GLU A 147 -13.74 -23.59 23.62
CA GLU A 147 -12.50 -24.31 23.32
C GLU A 147 -11.72 -24.75 24.57
N PHE A 148 -11.71 -23.93 25.62
CA PHE A 148 -11.13 -24.33 26.91
C PHE A 148 -11.90 -25.49 27.56
N ILE A 149 -13.24 -25.46 27.53
CA ILE A 149 -14.07 -26.55 28.06
C ILE A 149 -13.83 -27.83 27.26
N ARG A 150 -13.77 -27.74 25.92
CA ARG A 150 -13.46 -28.87 25.04
C ARG A 150 -12.08 -29.46 25.34
N SER A 151 -11.06 -28.61 25.37
CA SER A 151 -9.67 -29.00 25.65
C SER A 151 -9.55 -29.69 27.01
N ARG A 152 -10.22 -29.17 28.04
CA ARG A 152 -10.23 -29.79 29.38
C ARG A 152 -10.97 -31.13 29.41
N ARG A 153 -12.10 -31.25 28.71
CA ARG A 153 -12.91 -32.48 28.68
C ARG A 153 -12.22 -33.60 27.92
N HIS A 154 -11.58 -33.27 26.80
CA HIS A 154 -10.97 -34.23 25.89
C HIS A 154 -9.44 -34.35 26.08
N GLN A 155 -8.88 -33.61 27.04
CA GLN A 155 -7.44 -33.56 27.33
C GLN A 155 -6.62 -33.23 26.07
N HIS A 156 -7.14 -32.30 25.27
CA HIS A 156 -6.44 -31.81 24.08
C HIS A 156 -5.62 -30.58 24.43
N PRO A 157 -4.39 -30.46 23.88
CA PRO A 157 -3.57 -29.29 24.09
C PRO A 157 -4.21 -28.08 23.40
N LEU A 158 -4.05 -26.91 24.00
CA LEU A 158 -4.55 -25.65 23.46
C LEU A 158 -3.44 -24.62 23.62
N THR A 159 -2.99 -24.03 22.52
CA THR A 159 -1.87 -23.09 22.55
C THR A 159 -2.33 -21.70 22.15
N LEU A 160 -1.76 -20.68 22.80
CA LEU A 160 -1.99 -19.28 22.46
C LEU A 160 -0.67 -18.65 21.99
N VAL A 161 -0.71 -18.06 20.80
CA VAL A 161 0.42 -17.31 20.24
C VAL A 161 0.11 -15.83 20.31
N ALA A 162 0.89 -15.08 21.08
CA ALA A 162 0.89 -13.62 21.10
C ALA A 162 1.83 -13.11 19.99
N ILE A 163 1.37 -12.18 19.16
CA ILE A 163 2.10 -11.67 18.00
C ILE A 163 2.04 -10.14 18.00
N SER A 164 3.19 -9.48 17.88
CA SER A 164 3.26 -8.02 17.78
C SER A 164 4.35 -7.56 16.80
N PRO A 165 4.04 -6.60 15.90
CA PRO A 165 5.03 -6.03 15.00
C PRO A 165 6.04 -5.15 15.75
N THR A 166 7.31 -5.30 15.43
CA THR A 166 8.37 -4.42 15.95
C THR A 166 8.54 -3.24 15.00
N VAL A 167 7.95 -2.09 15.33
CA VAL A 167 8.20 -0.84 14.59
C VAL A 167 9.48 -0.20 15.14
N LYS A 168 10.58 -0.28 14.40
CA LYS A 168 11.80 0.47 14.71
C LYS A 168 11.49 1.95 14.57
N THR A 169 11.30 2.64 15.70
CA THR A 169 11.21 4.10 15.71
C THR A 169 12.62 4.61 15.98
N ASP A 170 13.39 4.83 14.91
CA ASP A 170 14.68 5.52 15.05
C ASP A 170 14.41 6.93 15.56
N GLY A 171 14.71 7.14 16.84
CA GLY A 171 14.55 8.40 17.54
C GLY A 171 15.56 9.42 17.04
N SER A 172 15.26 10.09 15.94
CA SER A 172 15.86 11.39 15.60
C SER A 172 14.75 12.43 15.56
N GLY A 173 14.89 13.45 16.41
CA GLY A 173 13.82 14.36 16.76
C GLY A 173 13.32 15.31 15.66
N ILE A 174 12.19 15.94 16.01
CA ILE A 174 11.58 17.17 15.45
C ILE A 174 10.69 16.98 14.21
N LYS A 175 9.38 16.74 14.45
CA LYS A 175 8.20 17.31 13.72
C LYS A 175 6.84 16.79 14.27
N ILE A 176 6.55 17.09 15.54
CA ILE A 176 5.58 16.35 16.37
C ILE A 176 4.15 16.23 15.78
N ALA A 177 3.57 17.21 15.11
CA ALA A 177 2.16 17.11 14.66
C ALA A 177 1.93 16.42 13.29
N VAL A 178 2.83 16.61 12.32
CA VAL A 178 2.73 15.94 11.01
C VAL A 178 3.25 14.50 11.09
N ASP A 179 4.24 14.28 11.95
CA ASP A 179 4.83 12.98 12.22
C ASP A 179 3.86 12.07 12.99
N GLU A 180 3.04 12.61 13.92
CA GLU A 180 2.03 11.83 14.65
C GLU A 180 0.95 11.26 13.71
N ILE A 181 0.40 12.05 12.80
CA ILE A 181 -0.57 11.57 11.81
C ILE A 181 0.08 10.51 10.90
N GLN A 182 1.31 10.76 10.44
CA GLN A 182 2.03 9.80 9.59
C GLN A 182 2.35 8.50 10.32
N ARG A 183 2.75 8.56 11.61
CA ARG A 183 3.00 7.40 12.46
C ARG A 183 1.72 6.60 12.71
N HIS A 184 0.60 7.26 13.00
CA HIS A 184 -0.68 6.56 13.15
C HIS A 184 -1.09 5.84 11.86
N MET A 185 -0.88 6.46 10.70
CA MET A 185 -1.13 5.81 9.40
C MET A 185 -0.22 4.60 9.16
N VAL A 186 1.08 4.73 9.46
CA VAL A 186 2.06 3.66 9.30
C VAL A 186 1.77 2.51 10.26
N ASN A 187 1.48 2.79 11.54
CA ASN A 187 1.12 1.76 12.51
C ASN A 187 -0.16 1.04 12.09
N ARG A 188 -1.19 1.77 11.64
CA ARG A 188 -2.42 1.16 11.15
C ARG A 188 -2.18 0.27 9.93
N PHE A 189 -1.33 0.72 9.00
CA PHE A 189 -0.90 -0.09 7.86
C PHE A 189 -0.21 -1.38 8.30
N ILE A 190 0.81 -1.27 9.15
CA ILE A 190 1.56 -2.43 9.67
C ILE A 190 0.62 -3.40 10.38
N THR A 191 -0.24 -2.91 11.27
CA THR A 191 -1.24 -3.72 11.98
C THR A 191 -2.19 -4.44 11.00
N ALA A 192 -2.71 -3.75 9.99
CA ALA A 192 -3.59 -4.34 8.99
C ALA A 192 -2.88 -5.39 8.10
N SER A 193 -1.64 -5.11 7.68
CA SER A 193 -0.86 -6.04 6.88
C SER A 193 -0.46 -7.28 7.67
N VAL A 194 -0.05 -7.13 8.94
CA VAL A 194 0.23 -8.26 9.83
C VAL A 194 -1.02 -9.08 10.09
N ALA A 195 -2.17 -8.44 10.35
CA ALA A 195 -3.46 -9.12 10.45
C ALA A 195 -3.75 -10.00 9.23
N LYS A 196 -3.53 -9.49 8.01
CA LYS A 196 -3.73 -10.24 6.76
C LYS A 196 -2.79 -11.45 6.64
N ILE A 197 -1.52 -11.28 7.03
CA ILE A 197 -0.54 -12.39 7.07
C ILE A 197 -0.97 -13.45 8.07
N ILE A 198 -1.34 -13.06 9.29
CA ILE A 198 -1.82 -13.98 10.32
C ILE A 198 -3.02 -14.77 9.80
N THR A 199 -4.00 -14.12 9.18
CA THR A 199 -5.18 -14.81 8.65
C THR A 199 -4.88 -15.77 7.51
N THR A 200 -3.85 -15.47 6.71
CA THR A 200 -3.41 -16.33 5.59
C THR A 200 -2.67 -17.57 6.10
N GLU A 201 -1.84 -17.41 7.13
CA GLU A 201 -1.01 -18.48 7.69
C GLU A 201 -1.73 -19.36 8.72
N ALA A 202 -2.74 -18.81 9.41
CA ALA A 202 -3.51 -19.51 10.43
C ALA A 202 -4.51 -20.49 9.82
N ARG A 203 -4.62 -21.68 10.42
CA ARG A 203 -5.56 -22.72 9.99
C ARG A 203 -7.00 -22.24 10.18
N ARG A 204 -7.94 -22.86 9.48
CA ARG A 204 -9.37 -22.52 9.58
C ARG A 204 -9.94 -22.66 11.00
N THR A 205 -9.39 -23.60 11.78
CA THR A 205 -9.73 -23.88 13.17
C THR A 205 -9.15 -22.87 14.17
N ASP A 206 -8.10 -22.16 13.78
CA ASP A 206 -7.44 -21.21 14.65
C ASP A 206 -8.28 -19.93 14.75
N MET A 207 -8.42 -19.41 15.96
CA MET A 207 -9.15 -18.19 16.25
C MET A 207 -8.17 -17.03 16.42
N ILE A 208 -8.40 -15.94 15.67
CA ILE A 208 -7.55 -14.77 15.67
C ILE A 208 -8.26 -13.65 16.42
N ILE A 209 -7.61 -13.09 17.44
CA ILE A 209 -8.18 -12.08 18.34
C ILE A 209 -7.26 -10.85 18.30
N SER A 210 -7.81 -9.68 18.01
CA SER A 210 -7.09 -8.39 18.15
C SER A 210 -7.33 -7.83 19.55
N GLN A 211 -6.28 -7.54 20.33
CA GLN A 211 -6.43 -6.98 21.69
C GLN A 211 -6.80 -5.49 21.68
N SER A 212 -6.17 -4.73 20.78
CA SER A 212 -6.44 -3.30 20.58
C SER A 212 -5.88 -2.85 19.24
N ASP A 213 -6.63 -1.99 18.54
CA ASP A 213 -6.21 -1.42 17.27
C ASP A 213 -4.97 -0.51 17.40
N GLU A 214 -4.64 -0.04 18.61
CA GLU A 214 -3.54 0.89 18.86
C GLU A 214 -2.17 0.22 19.04
N ASN A 215 -2.13 -0.96 19.67
CA ASN A 215 -0.87 -1.64 20.03
C ASN A 215 -0.48 -2.74 19.03
N GLY A 216 -1.37 -3.09 18.09
CA GLY A 216 -1.12 -4.11 17.07
C GLY A 216 -0.85 -5.51 17.65
N LEU A 217 -1.32 -5.79 18.87
CA LEU A 217 -1.19 -7.09 19.52
C LEU A 217 -2.30 -8.02 19.06
N PHE A 218 -1.90 -9.16 18.51
CA PHE A 218 -2.79 -10.23 18.10
C PHE A 218 -2.56 -11.48 18.94
N PHE A 219 -3.64 -12.17 19.26
CA PHE A 219 -3.61 -13.53 19.77
C PHE A 219 -4.13 -14.50 18.72
N VAL A 220 -3.42 -15.61 18.54
CA VAL A 220 -3.89 -16.74 17.75
C VAL A 220 -4.07 -17.91 18.70
N LEU A 221 -5.32 -18.30 18.93
CA LEU A 221 -5.67 -19.48 19.70
C LEU A 221 -5.71 -20.68 18.76
N CYS A 222 -4.86 -21.67 19.02
CA CYS A 222 -4.67 -22.86 18.21
C CYS A 222 -5.22 -24.10 18.95
N PRO A 223 -6.45 -24.55 18.65
CA PRO A 223 -7.00 -25.79 19.22
C PRO A 223 -6.18 -27.01 18.81
N GLU A 224 -6.16 -28.01 19.69
CA GLU A 224 -5.52 -29.32 19.45
C GLU A 224 -4.03 -29.23 19.03
N THR A 225 -3.36 -28.16 19.43
CA THR A 225 -1.99 -27.84 19.01
C THR A 225 -1.12 -27.67 20.24
N LYS A 226 0.07 -28.30 20.24
CA LYS A 226 1.08 -28.14 21.30
C LYS A 226 1.94 -26.89 21.07
N GLY A 227 2.68 -26.48 22.09
CA GLY A 227 3.61 -25.35 22.02
C GLY A 227 4.58 -25.44 20.85
N ASP A 228 5.25 -26.59 20.69
CA ASP A 228 6.25 -26.82 19.64
C ASP A 228 5.68 -26.68 18.22
N ASP A 229 4.46 -27.20 17.99
CA ASP A 229 3.77 -27.10 16.69
C ASP A 229 3.35 -25.65 16.38
N SER A 230 3.09 -24.86 17.43
CA SER A 230 2.71 -23.45 17.32
C SER A 230 3.91 -22.55 17.02
N VAL A 231 5.14 -22.98 17.35
CA VAL A 231 6.37 -22.29 16.93
C VAL A 231 6.46 -22.24 15.41
N ALA A 232 6.11 -23.34 14.73
CA ALA A 232 6.13 -23.39 13.28
C ALA A 232 5.17 -22.36 12.65
N LEU A 233 3.97 -22.17 13.21
CA LEU A 233 3.03 -21.13 12.79
C LEU A 233 3.62 -19.73 13.01
N ALA A 234 4.16 -19.47 14.19
CA ALA A 234 4.75 -18.18 14.53
C ALA A 234 5.93 -17.82 13.62
N GLU A 235 6.79 -18.81 13.30
CA GLU A 235 7.91 -18.64 12.39
C GLU A 235 7.48 -18.41 10.94
N ARG A 236 6.42 -19.09 10.46
CA ARG A 236 5.84 -18.79 9.13
C ARG A 236 5.34 -17.35 9.07
N ILE A 237 4.62 -16.89 10.09
CA ILE A 237 4.12 -15.51 10.17
C ILE A 237 5.29 -14.51 10.19
N ARG A 238 6.34 -14.79 10.96
CA ARG A 238 7.55 -13.96 11.02
C ARG A 238 8.26 -13.89 9.66
N ALA A 239 8.45 -15.03 9.00
CA ALA A 239 9.08 -15.11 7.69
C ALA A 239 8.27 -14.36 6.63
N ALA A 240 6.96 -14.56 6.58
CA ALA A 240 6.06 -13.86 5.66
C ALA A 240 6.04 -12.34 5.91
N ALA A 241 6.06 -11.90 7.17
CA ALA A 241 6.15 -10.47 7.51
C ALA A 241 7.48 -9.85 7.09
N MET A 242 8.59 -10.56 7.26
CA MET A 242 9.90 -10.11 6.78
C MET A 242 9.96 -10.06 5.25
N GLU A 243 9.46 -11.09 4.57
CA GLU A 243 9.48 -11.19 3.11
C GLU A 243 8.57 -10.14 2.43
N HIS A 244 7.34 -9.98 2.92
CA HIS A 244 6.35 -9.12 2.26
C HIS A 244 6.38 -7.67 2.72
N LEU A 245 6.78 -7.40 3.97
CA LEU A 245 6.71 -6.06 4.57
C LEU A 245 8.08 -5.53 5.02
N GLY A 246 9.12 -6.36 5.07
CA GLY A 246 10.44 -5.97 5.56
C GLY A 246 10.46 -5.63 7.06
N ILE A 247 9.49 -6.09 7.82
CA ILE A 247 9.37 -5.83 9.26
C ILE A 247 9.66 -7.08 10.09
N SER A 248 10.21 -6.88 11.28
CA SER A 248 10.34 -7.96 12.26
C SER A 248 9.06 -8.05 13.08
N VAL A 249 8.62 -9.28 13.35
CA VAL A 249 7.50 -9.58 14.23
C VAL A 249 8.02 -10.41 15.39
N ASN A 250 7.68 -9.99 16.60
CA ASN A 250 7.96 -10.77 17.80
C ASN A 250 6.74 -11.63 18.12
N TYR A 251 7.01 -12.77 18.74
CA TYR A 251 5.96 -13.64 19.22
C TYR A 251 6.29 -14.23 20.59
N GLY A 252 5.25 -14.58 21.33
CA GLY A 252 5.30 -15.35 22.56
C GLY A 252 4.26 -16.47 22.51
N ILE A 253 4.56 -17.61 23.12
CA ILE A 253 3.71 -18.80 23.06
C ILE A 253 3.48 -19.27 24.48
N ALA A 254 2.24 -19.65 24.81
CA ALA A 254 1.93 -20.34 26.05
C ALA A 254 0.94 -21.48 25.78
N SER A 255 1.08 -22.59 26.49
CA SER A 255 0.29 -23.81 26.26
C SER A 255 -0.57 -24.20 27.47
N PHE A 256 -1.82 -24.57 27.22
CA PHE A 256 -2.70 -25.27 28.15
C PHE A 256 -2.60 -26.79 27.91
N PRO A 257 -2.57 -27.61 28.97
CA PRO A 257 -2.69 -27.24 30.40
C PRO A 257 -1.35 -26.95 31.10
N ASP A 258 -0.23 -27.05 30.41
CA ASP A 258 1.10 -27.11 31.03
C ASP A 258 1.54 -25.81 31.71
N GLU A 259 1.18 -24.64 31.15
CA GLU A 259 1.64 -23.33 31.63
C GLU A 259 0.55 -22.50 32.31
N ALA A 260 -0.72 -22.81 32.05
CA ALA A 260 -1.87 -22.06 32.54
C ALA A 260 -3.14 -22.90 32.55
N LEU A 261 -4.08 -22.59 33.47
CA LEU A 261 -5.36 -23.29 33.59
C LEU A 261 -6.57 -22.46 33.13
N THR A 262 -6.40 -21.15 32.93
CA THR A 262 -7.44 -20.24 32.41
C THR A 262 -6.93 -19.46 31.22
N TYR A 263 -7.86 -18.88 30.44
CA TYR A 263 -7.52 -18.03 29.30
C TYR A 263 -6.71 -16.80 29.73
N GLU A 264 -7.08 -16.15 30.83
CA GLU A 264 -6.42 -14.94 31.31
C GLU A 264 -4.97 -15.21 31.69
N GLU A 265 -4.71 -16.35 32.34
CA GLU A 265 -3.35 -16.76 32.69
C GLU A 265 -2.56 -17.14 31.43
N LEU A 266 -3.18 -17.85 30.48
CA LEU A 266 -2.56 -18.23 29.21
C LEU A 266 -2.16 -16.99 28.38
N ALA A 267 -3.06 -16.00 28.28
CA ALA A 267 -2.81 -14.72 27.62
C ALA A 267 -1.66 -13.96 28.28
N LYS A 268 -1.66 -13.88 29.61
CA LYS A 268 -0.60 -13.21 30.37
C LYS A 268 0.76 -13.89 30.15
N ARG A 269 0.83 -15.22 30.13
CA ARG A 269 2.07 -15.96 29.88
C ARG A 269 2.58 -15.74 28.45
N ALA A 270 1.70 -15.81 27.46
CA ALA A 270 2.06 -15.55 26.07
C ALA A 270 2.59 -14.12 25.86
N GLU A 271 1.95 -13.11 26.47
CA GLU A 271 2.43 -11.72 26.47
C GLU A 271 3.79 -11.58 27.16
N GLN A 272 4.01 -12.23 28.31
CA GLN A 272 5.31 -12.21 28.99
C GLN A 272 6.43 -12.78 28.11
N HIS A 273 6.17 -13.90 27.44
CA HIS A 273 7.14 -14.50 26.50
C HIS A 273 7.41 -13.59 25.30
N LEU A 274 6.39 -12.89 24.80
CA LEU A 274 6.53 -11.89 23.74
C LEU A 274 7.47 -10.75 24.16
N HIS A 275 7.28 -10.18 25.36
CA HIS A 275 8.12 -9.10 25.88
C HIS A 275 9.57 -9.54 26.07
N LEU A 276 9.81 -10.72 26.65
CA LEU A 276 11.15 -11.28 26.82
C LEU A 276 11.88 -11.45 25.48
N ASN A 277 11.17 -11.88 24.44
CA ASN A 277 11.73 -12.04 23.10
C ASN A 277 12.00 -10.69 22.41
N SER A 278 11.15 -9.68 22.67
CA SER A 278 11.37 -8.31 22.20
C SER A 278 12.66 -7.71 22.79
N ASP A 279 12.84 -7.84 24.10
CA ASP A 279 14.00 -7.28 24.81
C ASP A 279 15.32 -7.94 24.38
N ARG A 280 15.31 -9.28 24.18
CA ARG A 280 16.46 -10.01 23.62
C ARG A 280 16.82 -9.55 22.23
N THR A 281 15.83 -9.31 21.38
CA THR A 281 16.06 -8.84 20.00
C THR A 281 16.65 -7.43 19.99
N GLN A 282 16.27 -6.57 20.93
CA GLN A 282 16.86 -5.22 21.08
C GLN A 282 18.29 -5.24 21.63
N ALA A 283 18.61 -6.16 22.55
CA ALA A 283 19.95 -6.29 23.14
C ALA A 283 21.01 -6.77 22.13
N ILE A 284 20.64 -7.67 21.20
CA ILE A 284 21.55 -8.20 20.17
C ILE A 284 21.87 -7.13 19.11
N VAL A 285 20.95 -6.20 18.85
CA VAL A 285 21.12 -5.14 17.83
C VAL A 285 21.88 -3.91 18.37
N SER A 286 21.89 -3.71 19.69
CA SER A 286 22.55 -2.57 20.35
C SER A 286 24.00 -2.84 20.76
N THR A 287 24.51 -4.07 20.59
CA THR A 287 25.94 -4.38 20.80
C THR A 287 26.74 -4.02 19.53
N PRO A 288 27.70 -3.08 19.59
CA PRO A 288 28.56 -2.78 18.45
C PRO A 288 29.40 -4.01 18.09
N PRO A 289 29.76 -4.22 16.80
CA PRO A 289 30.69 -5.28 16.45
C PRO A 289 32.01 -5.03 17.18
N GLU A 290 32.40 -5.99 18.01
CA GLU A 290 33.66 -6.01 18.73
C GLU A 290 34.79 -6.03 17.69
N ASP A 291 35.45 -4.88 17.51
CA ASP A 291 36.61 -4.71 16.64
C ASP A 291 37.75 -5.56 17.21
N LYS A 292 37.85 -6.80 16.73
CA LYS A 292 39.01 -7.66 16.96
C LYS A 292 40.19 -7.06 16.21
N GLY A 293 40.87 -6.14 16.89
CA GLY A 293 42.12 -5.54 16.46
C GLY A 293 43.11 -6.59 16.00
N ILE A 294 43.40 -6.59 14.70
CA ILE A 294 44.49 -7.35 14.10
C ILE A 294 45.78 -6.66 14.52
N ALA A 295 46.45 -7.20 15.54
CA ALA A 295 47.83 -6.87 15.85
C ALA A 295 48.71 -7.32 14.67
N LYS A 296 49.22 -6.36 13.90
CA LYS A 296 50.33 -6.58 12.97
C LYS A 296 51.61 -6.77 13.78
N SER A 297 52.18 -7.97 13.75
CA SER A 297 53.60 -8.21 14.01
C SER A 297 54.36 -8.18 12.70
#